data_AF-A0AAW7YY76-F1
#
_entry.id   AF-A0AAW7YY76-F1
#
_cell.length_a   1.000
_cell.length_b   1.000
_cell.length_c   1.000
_cell.angle_alpha   90.00
_cell.angle_beta   90.00
_cell.angle_gamma   90.00
#
_symmetry.space_group_name_H-M   'P 1'
#
loop_
_entity.id
_entity.type
_entity.pdbx_description
1 polymer ?
#
loop_
_entity_poly.entity_id
_entity_poly.type
_entity_poly.pdbx_seq_one_letter_code
_entity_poly.pdbx_strand_id
1 'polypeptide(L)' 'MEGNWLASSGYQLTREALANGANINGVLVASDQMALGVLRALHEQGLNVPQQVAVIGFDDSADSAYFY' A
#
# COMPACT_ATOMS: atom_id res chain seq x y z
N MET A 1 -0.13 11.49 -7.25
CA MET A 1 0.82 11.33 -6.13
C MET A 1 2.05 10.66 -6.68
N GLU A 2 3.26 11.17 -6.42
CA GLU A 2 4.52 10.57 -6.86
C GLU A 2 5.25 9.97 -5.65
N GLY A 3 5.66 8.70 -5.76
CA GLY A 3 6.48 8.00 -4.77
C GLY A 3 7.93 7.89 -5.23
N ASN A 4 8.86 7.66 -4.30
CA ASN A 4 10.29 7.55 -4.60
C ASN A 4 10.81 6.10 -4.54
N TRP A 5 9.92 5.14 -4.78
CA TRP A 5 10.19 3.69 -4.76
C TRP A 5 10.51 3.09 -3.38
N LEU A 6 10.60 3.90 -2.32
CA LEU A 6 10.81 3.46 -0.94
C LEU A 6 9.49 3.18 -0.21
N ALA A 7 9.51 2.23 0.72
CA ALA A 7 8.36 1.91 1.59
C ALA A 7 7.82 3.12 2.35
N SER A 8 8.69 4.02 2.81
CA SER A 8 8.30 5.25 3.50
C SER A 8 7.38 6.14 2.64
N SER A 9 7.63 6.21 1.32
CA SER A 9 6.79 6.99 0.42
C SER A 9 5.41 6.36 0.24
N GLY A 10 5.33 5.04 0.05
CA GLY A 10 4.05 4.32 -0.02
C GLY A 10 3.20 4.51 1.24
N TYR A 11 3.85 4.48 2.41
CA TYR A 11 3.21 4.74 3.69
C TYR A 11 2.67 6.18 3.81
N GLN A 12 3.52 7.18 3.53
CA GLN A 12 3.16 8.59 3.67
C GLN A 12 2.01 8.96 2.72
N LEU A 13 2.12 8.59 1.44
CA LEU A 13 1.09 8.91 0.44
C LEU A 13 -0.26 8.26 0.78
N THR A 14 -0.24 7.02 1.26
CA THR A 14 -1.47 6.32 1.69
C THR A 14 -2.10 6.99 2.89
N ARG A 15 -1.29 7.38 3.89
CA ARG A 15 -1.79 8.09 5.06
C ARG A 15 -2.36 9.45 4.72
N GLU A 16 -1.69 10.22 3.86
CA GLU A 16 -2.18 11.51 3.40
C GLU A 16 -3.50 11.37 2.64
N ALA A 17 -3.61 10.37 1.75
CA ALA A 17 -4.85 10.09 1.04
C ALA A 17 -6.01 9.78 1.99
N LEU A 18 -5.79 8.88 2.96
CA LEU A 18 -6.80 8.52 3.96
C LEU A 18 -7.16 9.71 4.87
N ALA A 19 -6.18 10.51 5.29
CA ALA A 19 -6.40 11.70 6.10
C ALA A 19 -7.22 12.78 5.36
N ASN A 20 -7.06 12.87 4.04
CA ASN A 20 -7.85 13.75 3.18
C ASN A 20 -9.25 13.20 2.87
N GLY A 21 -9.65 12.08 3.48
CA GLY A 21 -10.97 11.48 3.32
C GLY A 21 -11.14 10.70 2.01
N ALA A 22 -10.04 10.28 1.37
CA ALA A 22 -10.13 9.44 0.19
C ALA A 22 -10.77 8.09 0.55
N ASN A 23 -11.85 7.73 -0.15
CA ASN A 23 -12.43 6.39 -0.05
C ASN A 23 -11.67 5.44 -0.99
N ILE A 24 -10.63 4.81 -0.46
CA ILE A 24 -9.75 3.91 -1.20
C ILE A 24 -10.33 2.50 -1.13
N ASN A 25 -10.66 1.90 -2.28
CA ASN A 25 -11.05 0.49 -2.41
C ASN A 25 -9.94 -0.36 -3.04
N GLY A 26 -8.92 0.27 -3.62
CA GLY A 26 -7.71 -0.39 -4.06
C GLY A 26 -6.54 0.58 -4.30
N VAL A 27 -5.32 0.07 -4.14
CA VAL A 27 -4.07 0.79 -4.37
C VAL A 27 -3.22 -0.01 -5.35
N LEU A 28 -2.93 0.61 -6.51
CA LEU A 28 -1.92 0.11 -7.43
C LEU A 28 -0.59 0.80 -7.10
N VAL A 29 0.43 0.01 -6.79
CA VAL A 29 1.74 0.50 -6.35
C VAL A 29 2.80 0.07 -7.35
N ALA A 30 3.68 1.00 -7.71
CA ALA A 30 4.69 0.76 -8.74
C ALA A 30 5.83 -0.18 -8.32
N SER A 31 5.95 -0.55 -7.04
CA SER A 31 6.92 -1.55 -6.56
C SER A 31 6.49 -2.21 -5.25
N ASP A 32 7.03 -3.39 -4.96
CA ASP A 32 6.76 -4.13 -3.72
C ASP A 32 7.20 -3.39 -2.46
N GLN A 33 8.34 -2.67 -2.53
CA GLN A 33 8.80 -1.85 -1.42
C GLN A 33 7.76 -0.80 -1.04
N MET A 34 7.18 -0.09 -2.01
CA MET A 34 6.11 0.85 -1.71
C MET A 34 4.85 0.15 -1.22
N ALA A 35 4.53 -1.04 -1.75
CA ALA A 35 3.38 -1.82 -1.31
C ALA A 35 3.46 -2.18 0.19
N LEU A 36 4.64 -2.53 0.72
CA LEU A 36 4.83 -2.73 2.16
C LEU A 36 4.46 -1.49 2.99
N GLY A 37 4.83 -0.31 2.51
CA GLY A 37 4.45 0.97 3.13
C GLY A 37 2.94 1.21 3.12
N VAL A 38 2.30 0.94 1.99
CA VAL A 38 0.84 1.04 1.82
C VAL A 38 0.14 0.09 2.79
N LEU A 39 0.54 -1.18 2.83
CA LEU A 39 -0.03 -2.19 3.72
C LEU A 39 0.09 -1.77 5.19
N ARG A 40 1.25 -1.23 5.60
CA ARG A 40 1.44 -0.72 6.95
C ARG A 40 0.49 0.44 7.27
N ALA A 41 0.32 1.39 6.35
CA ALA A 41 -0.57 2.53 6.53
C ALA A 41 -2.03 2.09 6.65
N LEU A 42 -2.48 1.15 5.82
CA LEU A 42 -3.83 0.58 5.86
C LEU A 42 -4.08 -0.15 7.19
N HIS A 43 -3.13 -0.98 7.62
CA HIS A 43 -3.21 -1.71 8.88
C HIS A 43 -3.32 -0.76 10.09
N GLU A 44 -2.55 0.33 10.12
CA GLU A 44 -2.64 1.34 11.19
C GLU A 44 -3.97 2.10 11.23
N GLN A 45 -4.69 2.17 10.10
CA GLN A 45 -6.03 2.74 10.01
C GLN A 45 -7.13 1.69 10.25
N GLY A 46 -6.77 0.45 10.59
CA GLY A 46 -7.71 -0.64 10.82
C GLY A 46 -8.40 -1.15 9.56
N LEU A 47 -7.83 -0.88 8.38
CA LEU A 47 -8.33 -1.36 7.10
C LEU A 47 -7.69 -2.70 6.75
N ASN A 48 -8.53 -3.71 6.54
CA ASN A 48 -8.07 -5.05 6.17
C ASN A 48 -7.84 -5.18 4.66
N VAL A 49 -6.72 -5.81 4.30
CA VAL A 49 -6.36 -6.14 2.93
C VAL A 49 -6.46 -7.67 2.76
N PRO A 50 -7.12 -8.20 1.71
CA PRO A 50 -7.76 -7.48 0.60
C PRO A 50 -9.25 -7.13 0.82
N GLN A 51 -9.84 -7.44 1.98
CA GLN A 51 -11.30 -7.40 2.19
C GLN A 51 -11.91 -6.00 2.08
N GLN A 52 -11.18 -4.95 2.49
CA GLN A 52 -11.63 -3.56 2.44
C GLN A 52 -10.85 -2.74 1.42
N VAL A 53 -9.56 -3.03 1.24
CA VAL A 53 -8.71 -2.36 0.25
C VAL A 53 -7.87 -3.40 -0.47
N ALA A 54 -7.98 -3.48 -1.79
CA ALA A 54 -7.10 -4.32 -2.60
C ALA A 54 -5.73 -3.64 -2.79
N VAL A 55 -4.62 -4.36 -2.64
CA VAL A 55 -3.28 -3.81 -2.94
C VAL A 55 -2.64 -4.64 -4.02
N ILE A 56 -2.21 -4.00 -5.10
CA ILE A 56 -1.54 -4.64 -6.23
C ILE A 56 -0.17 -3.97 -6.39
N GLY A 57 0.89 -4.71 -6.10
CA GLY A 57 2.27 -4.30 -6.40
C GLY A 57 2.63 -4.66 -7.83
N PHE A 58 3.51 -3.86 -8.45
CA PHE A 58 4.04 -4.11 -9.78
C PHE A 58 5.56 -4.15 -9.75
N ASP A 59 6.14 -5.23 -9.23
CA ASP A 59 7.43 -5.77 -9.68
C ASP A 59 7.52 -7.20 -9.15
N ASP A 60 8.10 -8.12 -9.92
CA ASP A 60 8.21 -9.53 -9.53
C ASP A 60 9.43 -9.72 -8.61
N SER A 61 9.33 -9.27 -7.35
CA SER A 61 10.24 -9.77 -6.32
C SER A 61 9.65 -11.08 -5.81
N ALA A 62 10.35 -12.20 -6.07
CA ALA A 62 9.96 -13.58 -5.80
C ALA A 62 9.55 -13.94 -4.34
N ASP A 63 9.38 -12.97 -3.45
CA ASP A 63 8.95 -13.12 -2.04
C ASP A 63 7.43 -12.91 -1.84
N SER A 64 6.69 -12.46 -2.85
CA SER A 64 5.25 -12.16 -2.75
C SER A 64 4.36 -13.40 -2.56
N ALA A 65 4.91 -14.62 -2.63
CA ALA A 65 4.19 -15.88 -2.49
C ALA A 65 4.18 -16.48 -1.06
N TYR A 66 4.91 -15.91 -0.08
CA TYR A 66 5.19 -16.61 1.19
C TYR A 66 4.75 -15.95 2.50
N PHE A 67 3.96 -14.87 2.48
CA PHE A 67 3.40 -14.32 3.72
C PHE A 67 1.91 -14.67 3.84
N TYR A 68 1.63 -15.82 4.48
CA TYR A 68 0.33 -16.21 5.06
C TYR A 68 0.30 -15.85 6.54
#